data_AF-A0A7W4EKS8-F1
#
_entry.id   AF-A0A7W4EKS8-F1
#
_cell.length_a   1.000
_cell.length_b   1.000
_cell.length_c   1.000
_cell.angle_alpha   90.00
_cell.angle_beta   90.00
_cell.angle_gamma   90.00
#
_symmetry.space_group_name_H-M   'P 1'
#
loop_
_entity.id
_entity.type
_entity.pdbx_description
1 polymer ?
#
loop_
_entity_poly.entity_id
_entity_poly.type
_entity_poly.pdbx_seq_one_letter_code
_entity_poly.pdbx_strand_id
1 'polypeptide(L)'
;MDESTRYIVQLIADILENRDSLPLNALGEHIALVTTPRRDWDKLQRQYPFLGEIAELAVDLKAADDEWEAQEIFQQIINKFAYLINHNVACYPQMTYRQAVEHCKYWADQIRSDGIDVLTTDYSAAIGVSDQLAYPLDMQVWISAERHPLMYKVCDYAGIVDSDHTNRPAWETLLRLIDQL
;
A
#
# COMPACT_ATOMS: atom_id res chain seq x y z
N MET A 1 -3.17 5.83 16.76
CA MET A 1 -1.72 5.91 17.02
C MET A 1 -1.41 6.25 18.48
N ASP A 2 -0.64 5.41 19.17
CA ASP A 2 -0.11 5.72 20.52
C ASP A 2 0.96 6.83 20.45
N GLU A 3 1.41 7.30 21.62
CA GLU A 3 2.34 8.44 21.75
C GLU A 3 3.73 8.14 21.19
N SER A 4 4.24 6.92 21.39
CA SER A 4 5.55 6.49 20.88
C SER A 4 5.54 6.48 19.35
N THR A 5 4.50 5.90 18.75
CA THR A 5 4.34 5.87 17.29
C THR A 5 4.14 7.27 16.70
N ARG A 6 3.32 8.12 17.33
CA ARG A 6 3.13 9.51 16.88
C ARG A 6 4.43 10.30 16.86
N TYR A 7 5.27 10.11 17.86
CA TYR A 7 6.57 10.75 17.92
C TYR A 7 7.49 10.33 16.77
N ILE A 8 7.55 9.03 16.46
CA ILE A 8 8.36 8.52 15.34
C ILE A 8 7.84 9.06 14.01
N VAL A 9 6.52 9.04 13.80
CA VAL A 9 5.89 9.57 12.58
C VAL A 9 6.20 11.05 12.39
N GLN A 10 6.14 11.85 13.46
CA GLN A 10 6.51 13.27 13.38
C GLN A 10 7.98 13.46 12.99
N LEU A 11 8.90 12.69 13.56
CA LEU A 11 10.31 12.77 13.19
C LEU A 11 10.55 12.45 11.71
N ILE A 12 9.85 11.45 11.17
CA ILE A 12 9.94 11.12 9.74
C ILE A 12 9.35 12.25 8.89
N ALA A 13 8.22 12.86 9.30
CA ALA A 13 7.64 14.02 8.62
C ALA A 13 8.66 15.16 8.50
N ASP A 14 9.28 15.53 9.62
CA ASP A 14 10.25 16.63 9.68
C ASP A 14 11.46 16.36 8.76
N ILE A 15 11.91 15.11 8.64
CA ILE A 15 12.99 14.73 7.72
C ILE A 15 12.54 14.90 6.25
N LEU A 16 11.35 14.43 5.90
CA LEU A 16 10.81 14.48 4.54
C LEU A 16 10.46 15.90 4.08
N GLU A 17 10.11 16.80 5.02
CA GLU A 17 9.92 18.24 4.74
C GLU A 17 11.24 18.95 4.42
N ASN A 18 12.37 18.47 4.96
CA ASN A 18 13.71 19.00 4.69
C ASN A 18 14.39 18.39 3.45
N ARG A 19 13.65 17.68 2.59
CA ARG A 19 14.19 16.94 1.43
C ARG A 19 15.02 17.76 0.44
N ASP A 20 14.76 19.06 0.32
CA ASP A 20 15.48 19.93 -0.61
C ASP A 20 16.87 20.38 -0.08
N SER A 21 17.18 20.04 1.17
CA SER A 21 18.42 20.46 1.84
C SER A 21 19.51 19.40 1.90
N LEU A 22 19.19 18.15 1.55
CA LEU A 22 20.09 16.99 1.68
C LEU A 22 19.97 16.05 0.46
N PRO A 23 21.07 15.37 0.08
CA PRO A 23 21.00 14.25 -0.85
C PRO A 23 20.10 13.12 -0.31
N LEU A 24 19.47 12.36 -1.21
CA LEU A 24 18.49 11.33 -0.84
C LEU A 24 19.06 10.23 0.06
N ASN A 25 20.30 9.81 -0.16
CA ASN A 25 20.96 8.82 0.69
C ASN A 25 21.13 9.29 2.14
N ALA A 26 21.38 10.59 2.35
CA ALA A 26 21.44 11.19 3.68
C ALA A 26 20.06 11.24 4.34
N LEU A 27 18.99 11.48 3.57
CA LEU A 27 17.61 11.34 4.06
C LEU A 27 17.32 9.89 4.50
N GLY A 28 17.74 8.91 3.70
CA GLY A 28 17.65 7.49 4.06
C GLY A 28 18.35 7.17 5.38
N GLU A 29 19.55 7.68 5.60
CA GLU A 29 20.26 7.54 6.88
C GLU A 29 19.48 8.14 8.06
N HIS A 30 18.94 9.35 7.91
CA HIS A 30 18.17 10.00 8.96
C HIS A 30 16.88 9.24 9.30
N ILE A 31 16.17 8.72 8.29
CA ILE A 31 14.95 7.92 8.50
C ILE A 31 15.31 6.61 9.18
N ALA A 32 16.33 5.90 8.70
CA ALA A 32 16.81 4.64 9.29
C ALA A 32 17.20 4.80 10.77
N LEU A 33 17.82 5.93 11.12
CA LEU A 33 18.18 6.26 12.50
C LEU A 33 16.96 6.36 13.42
N VAL A 34 15.89 7.03 12.97
CA VAL A 34 14.68 7.20 13.80
C VAL A 34 13.84 5.93 13.88
N THR A 35 13.97 5.04 12.90
CA THR A 35 13.36 3.70 12.85
C THR A 35 14.26 2.56 13.37
N THR A 36 15.44 2.86 13.91
CA THR A 36 16.39 1.87 14.46
C THR A 36 15.72 0.98 15.52
N PRO A 37 16.09 -0.33 15.65
CA PRO A 37 15.44 -1.26 16.57
C PRO A 37 15.35 -0.73 18.01
N ARG A 38 14.15 -0.26 18.36
CA ARG A 38 13.76 0.06 19.73
C ARG A 38 13.33 -1.21 20.44
N ARG A 39 13.27 -1.15 21.78
CA ARG A 39 12.84 -2.28 22.62
C ARG A 39 11.43 -2.78 22.30
N ASP A 40 10.60 -1.95 21.68
CA ASP A 40 9.22 -2.20 21.26
C ASP A 40 9.05 -2.33 19.73
N TRP A 41 10.13 -2.36 18.96
CA TRP A 41 10.09 -2.31 17.50
C TRP A 41 9.28 -3.45 16.86
N ASP A 42 9.48 -4.70 17.31
CA ASP A 42 8.71 -5.86 16.84
C ASP A 42 7.20 -5.69 17.05
N LYS A 43 6.82 -4.99 18.13
CA LYS A 43 5.41 -4.70 18.43
C LYS A 43 4.89 -3.57 17.53
N LEU A 44 5.69 -2.53 17.32
CA LEU A 44 5.35 -1.40 16.47
C LEU A 44 5.17 -1.81 15.02
N GLN A 45 6.08 -2.62 14.47
CA GLN A 45 5.97 -3.13 13.09
C GLN A 45 4.72 -3.99 12.88
N ARG A 46 4.36 -4.83 13.86
CA ARG A 46 3.10 -5.61 13.79
C ARG A 46 1.86 -4.72 13.80
N GLN A 47 1.92 -3.58 14.49
CA GLN A 47 0.77 -2.68 14.64
C GLN A 47 0.68 -1.66 13.50
N TYR A 48 1.83 -1.28 12.92
CA TYR A 48 1.96 -0.31 11.83
C TYR A 48 2.94 -0.87 10.79
N PRO A 49 2.50 -1.79 9.92
CA PRO A 49 3.37 -2.45 8.94
C PRO A 49 4.13 -1.47 8.03
N PHE A 50 3.47 -0.39 7.61
CA PHE A 50 4.10 0.66 6.81
C PHE A 50 5.28 1.34 7.51
N LEU A 51 5.29 1.40 8.85
CA LEU A 51 6.47 1.92 9.57
C LEU A 51 7.67 0.97 9.44
N GLY A 52 7.42 -0.34 9.35
CA GLY A 52 8.45 -1.34 9.06
C GLY A 52 8.97 -1.24 7.63
N GLU A 53 8.07 -1.15 6.65
CA GLU A 53 8.43 -0.99 5.23
C GLU A 53 9.23 0.30 4.99
N ILE A 54 8.84 1.41 5.62
CA ILE A 54 9.59 2.69 5.56
C ILE A 54 11.00 2.51 6.13
N ALA A 55 11.17 1.73 7.20
CA ALA A 55 12.47 1.50 7.81
C ALA A 55 13.40 0.68 6.90
N GLU A 56 12.86 -0.33 6.21
CA GLU A 56 13.60 -1.14 5.23
C GLU A 56 14.01 -0.29 4.02
N LEU A 57 13.04 0.41 3.42
CA LEU A 57 13.29 1.32 2.31
C LEU A 57 14.29 2.44 2.66
N ALA A 58 14.32 2.90 3.91
CA ALA A 58 15.30 3.90 4.35
C ALA A 58 16.74 3.35 4.38
N VAL A 59 16.91 2.07 4.72
CA VAL A 59 18.21 1.39 4.64
C VAL A 59 18.64 1.23 3.19
N ASP A 60 17.71 0.86 2.30
CA ASP A 60 17.99 0.73 0.87
C ASP A 60 18.32 2.09 0.25
N LEU A 61 17.56 3.14 0.60
CA LEU A 61 17.81 4.51 0.14
C LEU A 61 19.20 5.01 0.55
N LYS A 62 19.65 4.68 1.77
CA LYS A 62 20.99 4.99 2.24
C LYS A 62 22.08 4.29 1.40
N ALA A 63 21.80 3.08 0.92
CA ALA A 63 22.74 2.25 0.19
C ALA A 63 22.69 2.46 -1.35
N ALA A 64 21.70 3.20 -1.85
CA ALA A 64 21.55 3.46 -3.28
C ALA A 64 22.77 4.19 -3.85
N ASP A 65 23.36 3.60 -4.90
CA ASP A 65 24.59 4.08 -5.54
C ASP A 65 24.30 4.96 -6.78
N ASP A 66 23.06 4.96 -7.28
CA ASP A 66 22.63 5.80 -8.38
C ASP A 66 21.35 6.62 -8.07
N GLU A 67 21.24 7.75 -8.76
CA GLU A 67 20.21 8.77 -8.52
C GLU A 67 18.80 8.30 -8.90
N TRP A 68 18.69 7.42 -9.89
CA TRP A 68 17.39 6.93 -10.36
C TRP A 68 16.80 5.93 -9.35
N GLU A 69 17.60 4.97 -8.89
CA GLU A 69 17.23 4.04 -7.84
C GLU A 69 16.87 4.78 -6.54
N ALA A 70 17.71 5.76 -6.14
CA ALA A 70 17.44 6.57 -4.96
C ALA A 70 16.11 7.33 -5.06
N GLN A 71 15.79 7.88 -6.24
CA GLN A 71 14.53 8.59 -6.45
C GLN A 71 13.32 7.65 -6.40
N GLU A 72 13.44 6.43 -6.95
CA GLU A 72 12.37 5.42 -6.89
C GLU A 72 12.09 4.99 -5.45
N ILE A 73 13.14 4.63 -4.70
CA ILE A 73 13.02 4.24 -3.28
C ILE A 73 12.45 5.41 -2.46
N PHE A 74 12.92 6.64 -2.70
CA PHE A 74 12.40 7.82 -2.01
C PHE A 74 10.91 8.04 -2.29
N GLN A 75 10.46 7.85 -3.53
CA GLN A 75 9.04 7.96 -3.86
C GLN A 75 8.21 6.87 -3.17
N GLN A 76 8.74 5.65 -3.04
CA GLN A 76 8.10 4.58 -2.26
C GLN A 76 7.97 4.98 -0.79
N ILE A 77 9.02 5.54 -0.18
CA ILE A 77 8.96 6.07 1.20
C ILE A 77 7.88 7.15 1.33
N ILE A 78 7.82 8.12 0.42
CA ILE A 78 6.80 9.17 0.43
C ILE A 78 5.39 8.57 0.35
N ASN A 79 5.17 7.59 -0.53
CA ASN A 79 3.88 6.94 -0.68
C ASN A 79 3.49 6.18 0.60
N LYS A 80 4.39 5.35 1.13
CA LYS A 80 4.16 4.58 2.36
C LYS A 80 3.97 5.47 3.59
N PHE A 81 4.70 6.59 3.66
CA PHE A 81 4.52 7.59 4.69
C PHE A 81 3.18 8.30 4.57
N ALA A 82 2.77 8.67 3.34
CA ALA A 82 1.45 9.21 3.07
C ALA A 82 0.34 8.23 3.48
N TYR A 83 0.51 6.93 3.22
CA TYR A 83 -0.42 5.90 3.72
C TYR A 83 -0.41 5.84 5.25
N LEU A 84 0.75 5.86 5.91
CA LEU A 84 0.86 5.82 7.36
C LEU A 84 0.20 7.03 8.06
N ILE A 85 0.34 8.24 7.50
CA ILE A 85 -0.23 9.48 8.09
C ILE A 85 -1.70 9.68 7.75
N ASN A 86 -2.11 9.40 6.51
CA ASN A 86 -3.50 9.56 6.10
C ASN A 86 -4.36 8.39 6.58
N HIS A 87 -3.74 7.25 6.86
CA HIS A 87 -4.40 6.03 7.30
C HIS A 87 -3.66 5.45 8.50
N ASN A 88 -4.07 5.88 9.71
CA ASN A 88 -4.02 4.97 10.86
C ASN A 88 -4.65 3.65 10.38
N VAL A 89 -3.85 2.60 10.14
CA VAL A 89 -4.38 1.27 9.76
C VAL A 89 -5.37 0.78 10.83
N ALA A 90 -5.28 1.32 12.06
CA ALA A 90 -6.23 1.16 13.16
C ALA A 90 -7.58 1.92 13.04
N CYS A 91 -7.80 2.75 12.01
CA CYS A 91 -8.99 3.60 11.83
C CYS A 91 -9.74 3.39 10.50
N TYR A 92 -9.24 2.54 9.58
CA TYR A 92 -10.03 2.16 8.41
C TYR A 92 -11.10 1.14 8.84
N PRO A 93 -12.38 1.31 8.47
CA PRO A 93 -13.42 0.36 8.80
C PRO A 93 -13.02 -1.05 8.38
N GLN A 94 -12.85 -1.93 9.38
CA GLN A 94 -12.52 -3.32 9.13
C GLN A 94 -13.79 -4.03 8.67
N MET A 95 -13.73 -4.57 7.46
CA MET A 95 -14.76 -5.43 6.92
C MET A 95 -14.64 -6.81 7.56
N THR A 96 -15.77 -7.42 7.90
CA THR A 96 -15.81 -8.87 8.07
C THR A 96 -15.51 -9.56 6.74
N TYR A 97 -15.14 -10.84 6.77
CA TYR A 97 -14.98 -11.64 5.54
C TYR A 97 -16.18 -11.51 4.59
N ARG A 98 -17.41 -11.56 5.13
CA ARG A 98 -18.64 -11.40 4.34
C ARG A 98 -18.72 -10.03 3.67
N GLN A 99 -18.41 -8.96 4.40
CA GLN A 99 -18.43 -7.60 3.84
C GLN A 99 -17.36 -7.41 2.76
N ALA A 100 -16.17 -7.99 2.92
CA ALA A 100 -15.14 -7.97 1.88
C ALA A 100 -15.58 -8.73 0.62
N VAL A 101 -16.24 -9.89 0.77
CA VAL A 101 -16.82 -10.61 -0.37
C VAL A 101 -17.92 -9.81 -1.07
N GLU A 102 -18.80 -9.16 -0.31
CA GLU A 102 -19.84 -8.29 -0.85
C GLU A 102 -19.24 -7.10 -1.62
N HIS A 103 -18.18 -6.47 -1.08
CA HIS A 103 -17.43 -5.41 -1.74
C HIS A 103 -16.81 -5.87 -3.07
N CYS A 104 -16.12 -7.02 -3.06
CA CYS A 104 -15.55 -7.61 -4.28
C CYS A 104 -16.62 -7.88 -5.34
N LYS A 105 -17.76 -8.46 -4.95
CA LYS A 105 -18.85 -8.80 -5.89
C LYS A 105 -19.49 -7.55 -6.47
N TYR A 106 -19.71 -6.52 -5.66
CA TYR A 106 -20.25 -5.25 -6.12
C TYR A 106 -19.37 -4.62 -7.22
N TRP A 107 -18.06 -4.54 -6.99
CA TRP A 107 -17.15 -3.96 -7.97
C TRP A 107 -16.90 -4.86 -9.18
N ALA A 108 -16.93 -6.18 -9.02
CA ALA A 108 -16.91 -7.10 -10.16
C ALA A 108 -18.12 -6.88 -11.10
N ASP A 109 -19.30 -6.59 -10.55
CA ASP A 109 -20.47 -6.25 -11.35
C ASP A 109 -20.32 -4.90 -12.05
N GLN A 110 -19.69 -3.91 -11.43
CA GLN A 110 -19.35 -2.64 -12.09
C GLN A 110 -18.35 -2.86 -13.25
N ILE A 111 -17.27 -3.60 -13.01
CA ILE A 111 -16.26 -3.95 -14.02
C ILE A 111 -16.90 -4.65 -15.22
N ARG A 112 -17.84 -5.58 -14.97
CA ARG A 112 -18.58 -6.28 -16.04
C ARG A 112 -19.54 -5.36 -16.79
N SER A 113 -20.17 -4.41 -16.09
CA SER A 113 -21.05 -3.42 -16.68
C SER A 113 -20.31 -2.49 -17.63
N ASP A 114 -19.14 -2.01 -17.21
CA ASP A 114 -18.28 -1.13 -18.03
C ASP A 114 -17.61 -1.91 -19.16
N GLY A 115 -17.18 -3.13 -18.87
CA GLY A 115 -16.45 -4.00 -19.78
C GLY A 115 -14.95 -3.75 -19.72
N ILE A 116 -14.17 -4.83 -19.64
CA ILE A 116 -12.70 -4.76 -19.54
C ILE A 116 -12.08 -3.99 -20.72
N ASP A 117 -12.64 -4.13 -21.92
CA ASP A 117 -12.11 -3.43 -23.10
C ASP A 117 -12.23 -1.90 -22.97
N VAL A 118 -13.27 -1.40 -22.28
CA VAL A 118 -13.41 0.03 -21.96
C VAL A 118 -12.39 0.42 -20.90
N LEU A 119 -12.26 -0.35 -19.82
CA LEU A 119 -11.32 -0.04 -18.74
C LEU A 119 -9.85 -0.05 -19.19
N THR A 120 -9.50 -0.91 -20.16
CA THR A 120 -8.13 -0.94 -20.73
C THR A 120 -7.82 0.23 -21.68
N THR A 121 -8.83 1.04 -22.05
CA THR A 121 -8.68 2.15 -23.01
C THR A 121 -9.09 3.52 -22.46
N ASP A 122 -9.93 3.57 -21.43
CA ASP A 122 -10.30 4.78 -20.69
C ASP A 122 -9.66 4.78 -19.30
N TYR A 123 -8.55 5.49 -19.19
CA TYR A 123 -7.75 5.59 -17.97
C TYR A 123 -8.54 6.18 -16.78
N SER A 124 -9.48 7.10 -17.03
CA SER A 124 -10.24 7.74 -15.96
C SER A 124 -11.31 6.83 -15.39
N ALA A 125 -11.99 6.05 -16.24
CA ALA A 125 -12.92 5.00 -15.81
C ALA A 125 -12.18 3.90 -15.03
N ALA A 126 -11.00 3.52 -15.52
CA ALA A 126 -10.21 2.45 -14.91
C ALA A 126 -9.73 2.78 -13.49
N ILE A 127 -9.16 3.97 -13.27
CA ILE A 127 -8.74 4.43 -11.94
C ILE A 127 -9.91 4.42 -10.97
N GLY A 128 -11.06 4.94 -11.39
CA GLY A 128 -12.23 5.04 -10.50
C GLY A 128 -12.68 3.67 -9.99
N VAL A 129 -12.63 2.64 -10.83
CA VAL A 129 -13.09 1.29 -10.49
C VAL A 129 -12.00 0.48 -9.76
N SER A 130 -10.73 0.57 -10.19
CA SER A 130 -9.64 -0.20 -9.58
C SER A 130 -9.32 0.29 -8.18
N ASP A 131 -9.22 1.61 -7.97
CA ASP A 131 -8.88 2.20 -6.67
C ASP A 131 -9.97 1.87 -5.64
N GLN A 132 -11.24 2.03 -6.00
CA GLN A 132 -12.35 1.76 -5.09
C GLN A 132 -12.51 0.27 -4.75
N LEU A 133 -12.02 -0.64 -5.62
CA LEU A 133 -11.96 -2.07 -5.32
C LEU A 133 -10.73 -2.40 -4.46
N ALA A 134 -9.54 -2.04 -4.91
CA ALA A 134 -8.26 -2.46 -4.34
C ALA A 134 -8.02 -1.82 -2.98
N TYR A 135 -8.26 -0.51 -2.88
CA TYR A 135 -7.90 0.26 -1.71
C TYR A 135 -8.59 -0.23 -0.43
N PRO A 136 -9.92 -0.44 -0.38
CA PRO A 136 -10.57 -0.95 0.84
C PRO A 136 -10.13 -2.36 1.22
N LEU A 137 -9.69 -3.18 0.25
CA LEU A 137 -9.22 -4.55 0.50
C LEU A 137 -7.80 -4.57 1.08
N ASP A 138 -6.90 -3.74 0.55
CA ASP A 138 -5.51 -3.62 1.02
C ASP A 138 -5.44 -3.15 2.49
N MET A 139 -6.44 -2.37 2.92
CA MET A 139 -6.56 -1.87 4.30
C MET A 139 -7.04 -2.92 5.33
N GLN A 140 -7.32 -4.16 4.92
CA GLN A 140 -7.85 -5.21 5.81
C GLN A 140 -6.73 -6.03 6.44
N VAL A 141 -6.41 -5.74 7.71
CA VAL A 141 -5.27 -6.37 8.42
C VAL A 141 -5.43 -7.88 8.68
N TRP A 142 -6.62 -8.42 8.46
CA TRP A 142 -6.93 -9.84 8.67
C TRP A 142 -6.73 -10.68 7.41
N ILE A 143 -6.64 -10.07 6.22
CA ILE A 143 -6.44 -10.78 4.96
C ILE A 143 -4.97 -11.23 4.89
N SER A 144 -4.75 -12.53 4.78
CA SER A 144 -3.40 -13.09 4.61
C SER A 144 -3.45 -14.38 3.80
N ALA A 145 -2.34 -14.69 3.12
CA ALA A 145 -2.21 -15.93 2.35
C ALA A 145 -2.42 -17.19 3.20
N GLU A 146 -2.05 -17.15 4.48
CA GLU A 146 -2.18 -18.29 5.40
C GLU A 146 -3.62 -18.54 5.85
N ARG A 147 -4.38 -17.48 6.14
CA ARG A 147 -5.73 -17.59 6.71
C ARG A 147 -6.83 -17.50 5.67
N HIS A 148 -6.63 -16.69 4.65
CA HIS A 148 -7.60 -16.40 3.59
C HIS A 148 -6.93 -16.41 2.21
N PRO A 149 -6.39 -17.55 1.75
CA PRO A 149 -5.56 -17.63 0.56
C PRO A 149 -6.25 -17.13 -0.72
N LEU A 150 -7.57 -17.33 -0.85
CA LEU A 150 -8.31 -16.87 -2.02
C LEU A 150 -8.54 -15.36 -1.99
N MET A 151 -8.97 -14.81 -0.85
CA MET A 151 -9.16 -13.36 -0.68
C MET A 151 -7.84 -12.60 -0.83
N TYR A 152 -6.74 -13.16 -0.31
CA TYR A 152 -5.41 -12.60 -0.49
C TYR A 152 -5.03 -12.48 -1.97
N LYS A 153 -5.27 -13.54 -2.78
CA LYS A 153 -5.06 -13.48 -4.23
C LYS A 153 -5.95 -12.46 -4.94
N VAL A 154 -7.17 -12.24 -4.44
CA VAL A 154 -8.04 -11.18 -4.97
C VAL A 154 -7.42 -9.81 -4.69
N CYS A 155 -6.85 -9.59 -3.50
CA CYS A 155 -6.16 -8.34 -3.16
C CYS A 155 -4.93 -8.13 -4.06
N ASP A 156 -4.10 -9.16 -4.25
CA ASP A 156 -2.92 -9.10 -5.12
C ASP A 156 -3.32 -8.66 -6.54
N TYR A 157 -4.32 -9.31 -7.14
CA TYR A 157 -4.76 -8.97 -8.49
C TYR A 157 -5.49 -7.62 -8.56
N ALA A 158 -6.17 -7.20 -7.50
CA ALA A 158 -6.76 -5.87 -7.41
C ALA A 158 -5.65 -4.79 -7.45
N GLY A 159 -4.54 -5.00 -6.72
CA GLY A 159 -3.37 -4.10 -6.79
C GLY A 159 -2.68 -4.11 -8.15
N ILE A 160 -2.63 -5.27 -8.84
CA ILE A 160 -2.06 -5.35 -10.20
C ILE A 160 -2.89 -4.54 -11.19
N VAL A 161 -4.22 -4.64 -11.17
CA VAL A 161 -5.06 -3.87 -12.11
C VAL A 161 -5.10 -2.38 -11.77
N ASP A 162 -4.89 -2.02 -10.51
CA ASP A 162 -4.78 -0.64 -10.07
C ASP A 162 -3.46 0.03 -10.48
N SER A 163 -2.38 -0.75 -10.54
CA SER A 163 -1.07 -0.27 -11.01
C SER A 163 -0.92 -0.30 -12.54
N ASP A 164 -1.52 -1.28 -13.21
CA ASP A 164 -1.55 -1.39 -14.68
C ASP A 164 -2.93 -1.78 -15.19
N HIS A 165 -3.76 -0.75 -15.40
CA HIS A 165 -5.13 -0.92 -15.93
C HIS A 165 -5.16 -1.47 -17.36
N THR A 166 -4.07 -1.40 -18.12
CA THR A 166 -4.02 -1.93 -19.50
C THR A 166 -3.85 -3.45 -19.53
N ASN A 167 -3.54 -4.07 -18.40
CA ASN A 167 -3.32 -5.49 -18.25
C ASN A 167 -4.64 -6.29 -18.25
N ARG A 168 -5.20 -6.48 -19.44
CA ARG A 168 -6.43 -7.27 -19.66
C ARG A 168 -6.42 -8.65 -18.98
N PRO A 169 -5.34 -9.46 -19.07
CA PRO A 169 -5.28 -10.75 -18.36
C PRO A 169 -5.40 -10.63 -16.84
N ALA A 170 -4.90 -9.54 -16.23
CA ALA A 170 -5.05 -9.30 -14.80
C ALA A 170 -6.51 -9.04 -14.41
N TRP A 171 -7.23 -8.23 -15.20
CA TRP A 171 -8.67 -8.01 -15.01
C TRP A 171 -9.49 -9.30 -15.10
N GLU A 172 -9.21 -10.13 -16.12
CA GLU A 172 -9.89 -11.42 -16.28
C GLU A 172 -9.62 -12.37 -15.11
N THR A 173 -8.36 -12.38 -14.63
CA THR A 173 -7.97 -13.21 -13.49
C THR A 173 -8.61 -12.71 -12.20
N LEU A 174 -8.68 -11.39 -11.99
CA LEU A 174 -9.34 -10.78 -10.85
C LEU A 174 -10.82 -11.19 -10.78
N LEU A 175 -11.57 -11.02 -11.88
CA LEU A 175 -12.98 -11.40 -11.93
C LEU A 175 -13.17 -12.91 -11.65
N ARG A 176 -12.33 -13.76 -12.25
CA ARG A 176 -12.38 -15.21 -12.02
C ARG A 176 -12.12 -15.58 -10.55
N LEU A 177 -11.22 -14.87 -9.86
CA LEU A 177 -10.95 -15.09 -8.44
C LEU A 177 -12.11 -14.60 -7.58
N ILE A 178 -12.72 -13.47 -7.91
CA ILE A 178 -13.91 -12.96 -7.21
C ILE A 178 -15.09 -13.91 -7.35
N ASP A 179 -15.27 -14.57 -8.50
CA ASP A 179 -16.31 -15.58 -8.70
C ASP A 179 -16.15 -16.83 -7.84
N GLN A 180 -14.94 -17.05 -7.30
CA GLN A 180 -14.65 -18.19 -6.41
C GLN A 180 -14.87 -17.85 -4.92
N LEU A 181 -15.12 -16.58 -4.56
CA LEU A 181 -15.38 -16.11 -3.19
C LEU A 181 -16.79 -16.42 -2.69
#